data_AF-A0A858BW92-F1
#
_entry.id   AF-A0A858BW92-F1
#
_cell.length_a   1.000
_cell.length_b   1.000
_cell.length_c   1.000
_cell.angle_alpha   90.00
_cell.angle_beta   90.00
_cell.angle_gamma   90.00
#
_symmetry.space_group_name_H-M   'P 1'
#
loop_
_entity.id
_entity.type
_entity.pdbx_description
1 polymer ?
#
loop_
_entity_poly.entity_id
_entity_poly.type
_entity_poly.pdbx_seq_one_letter_code
_entity_poly.pdbx_strand_id
1 'polypeptide(L)'
;MIQFSGLADNAEKIYKKITGVPQPPDENQLLLSDLRAVHHKLARSESMFNELTDKDLLDCATYDILAEKARYAYLIKEAKKRNLHF
;
A
#
# COMPACT_ATOMS: atom_id res chain seq x y z
N MET A 1 12.41 -32.45 31.28
CA MET A 1 11.58 -31.22 31.32
C MET A 1 11.15 -30.94 29.89
N ILE A 2 9.90 -31.26 29.52
CA ILE A 2 9.41 -31.14 28.14
C ILE A 2 9.04 -29.67 27.90
N GLN A 3 9.67 -29.02 26.91
CA GLN A 3 9.41 -27.62 26.59
C GLN A 3 8.11 -27.52 25.76
N PHE A 4 7.06 -26.95 26.35
CA PHE A 4 5.75 -26.71 25.72
C PHE A 4 5.65 -25.37 24.98
N SER A 5 6.77 -24.66 24.78
CA SER A 5 6.79 -23.30 24.23
C SER A 5 6.10 -23.19 22.87
N GLY A 6 6.24 -24.20 22.01
CA GLY A 6 5.61 -24.20 20.68
C GLY A 6 4.09 -24.36 20.68
N LEU A 7 3.46 -24.86 21.75
CA LEU A 7 2.00 -25.06 21.80
C LEU A 7 1.23 -23.75 22.04
N ALA A 8 1.81 -22.82 22.79
CA ALA A 8 1.18 -21.54 23.12
C ALA A 8 1.05 -20.63 21.88
N ASP A 9 2.11 -20.51 21.08
CA ASP A 9 2.13 -19.70 19.85
C ASP A 9 1.09 -20.17 18.82
N ASN A 10 0.86 -21.48 18.76
CA ASN A 10 -0.11 -22.09 17.86
C ASN A 10 -1.54 -21.86 18.34
N ALA A 11 -1.79 -21.92 19.65
CA ALA A 11 -3.11 -21.69 20.25
C ALA A 11 -3.58 -20.24 20.03
N GLU A 12 -2.69 -19.26 20.16
CA GLU A 12 -3.02 -17.86 19.95
C GLU A 12 -3.42 -17.57 18.49
N LYS A 13 -2.69 -18.14 17.51
CA LYS A 13 -3.03 -18.05 16.08
C LYS A 13 -4.40 -18.66 15.77
N ILE A 14 -4.72 -19.81 16.36
CA ILE A 14 -5.99 -20.51 16.14
C ILE A 14 -7.14 -19.73 16.77
N TYR A 15 -6.96 -19.23 17.99
CA TYR A 15 -7.97 -18.44 18.70
C TYR A 15 -8.34 -17.17 17.90
N LYS A 16 -7.34 -16.41 17.46
CA LYS A 16 -7.56 -15.19 16.66
C LYS A 16 -8.27 -15.45 15.32
N LYS A 17 -8.02 -16.61 14.69
CA LYS A 17 -8.66 -17.01 13.43
C LYS A 17 -10.15 -17.33 13.61
N ILE A 18 -10.57 -17.77 14.80
CA ILE A 18 -11.94 -18.19 15.12
C ILE A 18 -12.78 -17.02 15.66
N THR A 19 -12.18 -16.05 16.35
CA THR A 19 -12.91 -14.95 17.02
C THR A 19 -13.38 -13.82 16.09
N GLY A 20 -13.04 -13.84 14.79
CA GLY A 20 -13.47 -12.82 13.82
C GLY A 20 -12.93 -11.41 14.09
N VAL A 21 -11.92 -11.28 14.96
CA VAL A 21 -11.32 -9.98 15.31
C VAL A 21 -10.46 -9.51 14.13
N PRO A 22 -10.72 -8.31 13.55
CA PRO A 22 -9.92 -7.79 12.44
C PRO A 22 -8.46 -7.69 12.87
N GLN A 23 -7.58 -8.41 12.17
CA GLN A 23 -6.16 -8.27 12.39
C GLN A 23 -5.68 -6.98 11.69
N PRO A 24 -4.74 -6.23 12.28
CA PRO A 24 -4.10 -5.16 11.55
C PRO A 24 -3.46 -5.73 10.28
N PRO A 25 -3.55 -5.03 9.14
CA PRO A 25 -2.96 -5.49 7.90
C PRO A 25 -1.45 -5.68 8.08
N ASP A 26 -0.93 -6.78 7.54
CA ASP A 26 0.52 -7.00 7.52
C ASP A 26 1.23 -5.99 6.59
N GLU A 27 2.55 -5.89 6.69
CA GLU A 27 3.32 -4.94 5.89
C GLU A 27 3.15 -5.10 4.37
N ASN A 28 2.94 -6.32 3.88
CA ASN A 28 2.73 -6.56 2.46
C ASN A 28 1.33 -6.12 2.03
N GLN A 29 0.32 -6.34 2.88
CA GLN A 29 -1.04 -5.81 2.66
C GLN A 29 -1.03 -4.29 2.66
N LEU A 30 -0.29 -3.66 3.57
CA LEU A 30 -0.10 -2.20 3.60
C LEU A 30 0.58 -1.72 2.31
N LEU A 31 1.67 -2.36 1.89
CA LEU A 31 2.38 -2.03 0.64
C LEU A 31 1.46 -2.12 -0.58
N LEU A 32 0.65 -3.18 -0.69
CA LEU A 32 -0.31 -3.36 -1.78
C LEU A 32 -1.44 -2.34 -1.73
N SER A 33 -1.91 -1.99 -0.53
CA SER A 33 -2.93 -0.96 -0.34
C SER A 33 -2.42 0.42 -0.77
N ASP A 34 -1.18 0.75 -0.41
CA ASP A 34 -0.50 1.98 -0.80
C ASP A 34 -0.29 2.03 -2.32
N LEU A 35 0.15 0.93 -2.91
CA LEU A 35 0.34 0.84 -4.36
C LEU A 35 -0.96 1.12 -5.11
N ARG A 36 -2.08 0.53 -4.66
CA ARG A 36 -3.41 0.77 -5.25
C ARG A 36 -3.87 2.21 -5.04
N ALA A 37 -3.67 2.76 -3.84
CA ALA A 37 -4.02 4.14 -3.53
C ALA A 37 -3.27 5.14 -4.42
N VAL A 38 -1.95 4.96 -4.57
CA VAL A 38 -1.11 5.80 -5.43
C VAL A 38 -1.54 5.67 -6.90
N HIS A 39 -1.84 4.46 -7.38
CA HIS A 39 -2.34 4.27 -8.75
C HIS A 39 -3.63 5.05 -9.03
N HIS A 40 -4.62 4.96 -8.12
CA HIS A 40 -5.86 5.72 -8.25
C HIS A 40 -5.64 7.23 -8.14
N LYS A 41 -4.77 7.67 -7.23
CA LYS A 41 -4.41 9.07 -7.09
C LYS A 41 -3.78 9.61 -8.37
N LEU A 42 -2.87 8.84 -8.99
CA LEU A 42 -2.24 9.21 -10.24
C LEU A 42 -3.27 9.46 -11.34
N ALA A 43 -4.17 8.50 -11.57
CA ALA A 43 -5.21 8.59 -12.59
C ALA A 43 -6.12 9.81 -12.34
N ARG A 44 -6.48 10.08 -11.08
CA ARG A 44 -7.28 11.24 -10.71
C ARG A 44 -6.51 12.56 -10.95
N SER A 45 -5.26 12.64 -10.53
CA SER A 45 -4.43 13.83 -10.71
C SER A 45 -4.20 14.15 -12.19
N GLU A 46 -3.96 13.14 -13.02
CA GLU A 46 -3.84 13.31 -14.47
C GLU A 46 -5.17 13.78 -15.10
N SER A 47 -6.32 13.27 -14.64
CA SER A 47 -7.63 13.76 -15.07
C SER A 47 -7.86 15.22 -14.69
N MET A 48 -7.58 15.58 -13.43
CA MET A 48 -7.75 16.95 -12.94
C MET A 48 -6.81 17.94 -13.65
N PHE A 49 -5.58 17.53 -13.93
CA PHE A 49 -4.61 18.37 -14.63
C PHE A 49 -5.14 18.86 -15.99
N ASN A 50 -5.85 17.99 -16.72
CA ASN A 50 -6.43 18.34 -18.02
C ASN A 50 -7.56 19.37 -17.92
N GLU A 51 -8.13 19.58 -16.73
CA GLU A 51 -9.19 20.55 -16.47
C GLU A 51 -8.64 21.88 -15.95
N LEU A 52 -7.35 21.96 -15.59
CA LEU A 52 -6.72 23.17 -15.08
C LEU A 52 -6.47 24.20 -16.19
N THR A 53 -6.88 25.44 -15.93
CA THR A 53 -6.69 26.58 -16.83
C THR A 53 -5.77 27.66 -16.24
N ASP A 54 -5.57 27.65 -14.93
CA ASP A 54 -4.65 28.54 -14.23
C ASP A 54 -3.20 28.04 -14.37
N LYS A 55 -2.33 28.91 -14.86
CA LYS A 55 -0.94 28.59 -15.14
C LYS A 55 -0.12 28.28 -13.89
N ASP A 56 -0.35 28.98 -12.78
CA ASP A 56 0.37 28.74 -11.54
C ASP A 56 -0.06 27.40 -10.90
N LEU A 57 -1.32 27.01 -11.11
CA LEU A 57 -1.82 25.69 -10.69
C LEU A 57 -1.29 24.56 -11.57
N LEU A 58 -1.01 24.80 -12.85
CA LEU A 58 -0.41 23.80 -13.75
C LEU A 58 0.99 23.39 -13.28
N ASP A 59 1.83 24.34 -12.86
CA ASP A 59 3.17 24.02 -12.37
C ASP A 59 3.11 23.18 -11.10
N CYS A 60 2.28 23.59 -10.12
CA CYS A 60 2.05 22.80 -8.91
C CYS A 60 1.55 21.38 -9.22
N ALA A 61 0.53 21.25 -10.05
CA ALA A 61 -0.05 19.95 -10.40
C ALA A 61 0.94 19.07 -11.18
N THR A 62 1.82 19.67 -11.99
CA THR A 62 2.89 18.96 -12.69
C THR A 62 3.87 18.32 -11.70
N TYR A 63 4.34 19.10 -10.71
CA TYR A 63 5.27 18.58 -9.69
C TYR A 63 4.62 17.50 -8.82
N ASP A 64 3.34 17.65 -8.47
CA ASP A 64 2.60 16.64 -7.72
C ASP A 64 2.49 15.33 -8.50
N ILE A 65 2.14 15.38 -9.79
CA ILE A 65 2.08 14.19 -10.65
C ILE A 65 3.45 13.51 -10.74
N LEU A 66 4.52 14.29 -10.92
CA LEU A 66 5.88 13.74 -10.97
C LEU A 66 6.29 13.04 -9.67
N ALA A 67 5.96 13.64 -8.52
CA ALA A 67 6.22 13.06 -7.22
C ALA A 67 5.47 11.74 -7.03
N GLU A 68 4.18 11.69 -7.40
CA GLU A 68 3.38 10.46 -7.29
C GLU A 68 3.85 9.38 -8.28
N LYS A 69 4.29 9.74 -9.49
CA LYS A 69 4.92 8.79 -10.43
C LYS A 69 6.18 8.17 -9.85
N ALA A 70 7.03 8.98 -9.22
CA ALA A 70 8.24 8.51 -8.56
C ALA A 70 7.91 7.55 -7.39
N ARG A 71 6.91 7.92 -6.57
CA ARG A 71 6.42 7.07 -5.48
C ARG A 71 5.87 5.74 -6.01
N TYR A 72 5.03 5.77 -7.04
CA TYR A 72 4.47 4.56 -7.66
C TYR A 72 5.57 3.61 -8.16
N ALA A 73 6.57 4.16 -8.86
CA ALA A 73 7.70 3.38 -9.37
C ALA A 73 8.51 2.73 -8.24
N TYR A 74 8.70 3.44 -7.11
CA TYR A 74 9.33 2.87 -5.92
C TYR A 74 8.51 1.71 -5.34
N LEU A 75 7.20 1.90 -5.13
CA LEU A 75 6.32 0.87 -4.56
C LEU A 75 6.26 -0.39 -5.43
N ILE A 76 6.22 -0.24 -6.76
CA ILE A 76 6.33 -1.38 -7.70
C ILE A 76 7.64 -2.14 -7.50
N LYS A 77 8.77 -1.43 -7.38
CA LYS A 77 10.08 -2.07 -7.15
C LYS A 77 10.08 -2.85 -5.84
N GLU A 78 9.54 -2.28 -4.77
CA GLU A 78 9.44 -2.96 -3.47
C GLU A 78 8.52 -4.18 -3.52
N ALA A 79 7.35 -4.06 -4.16
CA ALA A 79 6.43 -5.19 -4.31
C ALA A 79 7.07 -6.36 -5.09
N LYS A 80 7.80 -6.04 -6.17
CA LYS A 80 8.57 -7.04 -6.94
C LYS A 80 9.68 -7.71 -6.13
N LYS A 81 10.45 -6.95 -5.35
CA LYS A 81 11.49 -7.51 -4.46
C LYS A 81 10.92 -8.51 -3.46
N ARG A 82 9.69 -8.29 -3.01
CA ARG A 82 8.95 -9.15 -2.07
C ARG A 82 8.18 -10.28 -2.75
N ASN A 83 8.28 -10.44 -4.07
CA ASN A 83 7.53 -11.41 -4.89
C ASN A 83 6.00 -11.30 -4.70
N LEU A 84 5.50 -10.08 -4.51
CA LEU A 84 4.06 -9.83 -4.41
C LEU A 84 3.44 -9.68 -5.79
N HIS A 85 2.26 -10.27 -5.96
CA HIS A 85 1.42 -10.08 -7.14
C HIS A 85 0.40 -8.96 -6.87
N PHE A 86 0.23 -8.06 -7.83
CA PHE A 86 -0.59 -6.86 -7.73
C PHE A 86 -1.23 -6.48 -9.07
#